data_AF-A0A8T4LNV1-F1
#
_entry.id   AF-A0A8T4LNV1-F1
#
_cell.length_a   1.000
_cell.length_b   1.000
_cell.length_c   1.000
_cell.angle_alpha   90.00
_cell.angle_beta   90.00
_cell.angle_gamma   90.00
#
_symmetry.space_group_name_H-M   'P 1'
#
loop_
_entity.id
_entity.type
_entity.pdbx_description
1 polymer ?
#
loop_
_entity_poly.entity_id
_entity_poly.type
_entity_poly.pdbx_seq_one_letter_code
_entity_poly.pdbx_strand_id
1 'polypeptide(L)'
;MGTEVQTTDVNFAPQVPKYEVFEGPRRIDVEVAIAKDNRQKAPVAGLMQFRLDALKSGYEPAIELAWSRWYDTSNWSAYRDGIVKIGEGFEMPENPKLENGALVLTEKQFDDLQGETFSRKELEKADANDWLAKSQVLKHPVWQAVAGSELLEQYADAQFSRYGNEQAMGVYLASAQDKPTMRALVLDGGGNYRSNLYNCGLFDYYGARLVGVQSGALEERVQK
;
A
#
# COMPACT_ATOMS: atom_id res chain seq x y z
N MET A 1 8.74 28.31 -0.39
CA MET A 1 9.78 27.39 -0.91
C MET A 1 9.04 26.36 -1.74
N GLY A 2 9.34 26.23 -3.03
CA GLY A 2 8.68 25.26 -3.90
C GLY A 2 8.97 23.86 -3.40
N THR A 3 7.93 23.11 -3.06
CA THR A 3 8.01 21.70 -2.67
C THR A 3 8.01 20.86 -3.93
N GLU A 4 9.20 20.58 -4.47
CA GLU A 4 9.37 19.81 -5.69
C GLU A 4 9.18 18.31 -5.41
N VAL A 5 8.38 17.63 -6.24
CA VAL A 5 8.26 16.18 -6.24
C VAL A 5 9.53 15.61 -6.88
N GLN A 6 10.21 14.72 -6.18
CA GLN A 6 11.36 13.98 -6.69
C GLN A 6 10.89 12.71 -7.38
N THR A 7 11.40 12.44 -8.57
CA THR A 7 11.18 11.17 -9.25
C THR A 7 12.47 10.36 -9.29
N THR A 8 12.35 9.05 -9.10
CA THR A 8 13.44 8.11 -9.27
C THR A 8 13.00 7.01 -10.22
N ASP A 9 13.60 7.01 -11.42
CA ASP A 9 13.43 5.94 -12.40
C ASP A 9 13.96 4.62 -11.84
N VAL A 10 13.13 3.58 -11.87
CA VAL A 10 13.58 2.23 -11.54
C VAL A 10 13.90 1.48 -12.83
N ASN A 11 15.12 1.71 -13.33
CA ASN A 11 15.61 1.03 -14.51
C ASN A 11 16.02 -0.41 -14.16
N PHE A 12 15.21 -1.39 -14.56
CA PHE A 12 15.52 -2.82 -14.47
C PHE A 12 16.40 -3.33 -15.64
N ALA A 13 17.05 -2.43 -16.40
CA ALA A 13 17.69 -2.57 -17.74
C ALA A 13 16.86 -1.90 -18.88
N PRO A 14 17.42 -1.63 -20.09
CA PRO A 14 17.15 -0.42 -20.87
C PRO A 14 15.88 -0.50 -21.72
N GLN A 15 14.72 -0.27 -21.10
CA GLN A 15 13.48 0.16 -21.75
C GLN A 15 12.74 1.12 -20.81
N VAL A 16 11.75 1.85 -21.32
CA VAL A 16 10.90 2.76 -20.52
C VAL A 16 10.53 2.05 -19.20
N PRO A 17 10.87 2.62 -18.04
CA PRO A 17 10.77 1.87 -16.80
C PRO A 17 9.30 1.57 -16.50
N LYS A 18 8.97 0.28 -16.38
CA LYS A 18 7.63 -0.22 -16.04
C LYS A 18 7.07 0.43 -14.76
N TYR A 19 7.98 0.84 -13.86
CA TYR A 19 7.70 1.45 -12.57
C TYR A 19 8.54 2.71 -12.38
N GLU A 20 7.96 3.72 -11.73
CA GLU A 20 8.67 4.93 -11.33
C GLU A 20 8.25 5.32 -9.91
N VAL A 21 9.20 5.70 -9.07
CA VAL A 21 8.96 6.10 -7.69
C VAL A 21 8.85 7.61 -7.62
N PHE A 22 7.73 8.11 -7.08
CA PHE A 22 7.45 9.52 -6.89
C PHE A 22 7.43 9.83 -5.39
N GLU A 23 8.25 10.79 -4.97
CA GLU A 23 8.43 11.20 -3.59
C GLU A 23 8.17 12.69 -3.43
N GLY A 24 7.40 13.08 -2.41
CA GLY A 24 7.10 14.48 -2.17
C GLY A 24 6.54 14.74 -0.77
N PRO A 25 6.52 16.00 -0.31
CA PRO A 25 6.09 16.33 1.05
C PRO A 25 4.57 16.25 1.23
N ARG A 26 3.79 16.32 0.15
CA ARG A 26 2.34 16.14 0.18
C ARG A 26 1.94 15.04 -0.78
N ARG A 27 1.09 14.14 -0.31
CA ARG A 27 0.53 13.07 -1.13
C ARG A 27 -0.15 13.58 -2.40
N ILE A 28 -0.97 14.63 -2.29
CA ILE A 28 -1.67 15.19 -3.46
C ILE A 28 -0.71 15.68 -4.54
N ASP A 29 0.43 16.27 -4.17
CA ASP A 29 1.42 16.74 -5.15
C ASP A 29 2.05 15.55 -5.89
N VAL A 30 2.32 14.46 -5.18
CA VAL A 30 2.81 13.19 -5.75
C VAL A 30 1.77 12.53 -6.66
N GLU A 31 0.49 12.50 -6.25
CA GLU A 31 -0.60 11.95 -7.06
C GLU A 31 -0.79 12.74 -8.37
N VAL A 32 -0.71 14.08 -8.31
CA VAL A 32 -0.75 14.95 -9.50
C VAL A 32 0.45 14.70 -10.42
N ALA A 33 1.65 14.48 -9.88
CA ALA A 33 2.83 14.18 -10.67
C ALA A 33 2.69 12.85 -11.43
N ILE A 34 2.20 11.80 -10.76
CA ILE A 34 1.92 10.50 -11.39
C ILE A 34 0.92 10.63 -12.54
N ALA A 35 -0.15 11.40 -12.35
CA ALA A 35 -1.15 11.63 -13.39
C ALA A 35 -0.57 12.37 -14.61
N LYS A 36 0.28 13.38 -14.38
CA LYS A 36 0.97 14.13 -15.46
C LYS A 36 1.93 13.25 -16.26
N ASP A 37 2.49 12.23 -15.61
CA ASP A 37 3.38 11.24 -16.25
C ASP A 37 2.62 10.11 -16.99
N ASN A 38 1.28 10.15 -17.02
CA ASN A 38 0.41 9.13 -17.64
C ASN A 38 0.59 7.73 -17.03
N ARG A 39 0.86 7.67 -15.72
CA ARG A 39 0.95 6.42 -14.95
C ARG A 39 -0.23 6.26 -13.99
N GLN A 40 -0.46 5.01 -13.58
CA GLN A 40 -1.43 4.67 -12.54
C GLN A 40 -0.74 4.45 -11.20
N LYS A 41 -1.36 4.88 -10.10
CA LYS A 41 -0.85 4.65 -8.75
C LYS A 41 -0.95 3.17 -8.40
N ALA A 42 0.15 2.57 -7.97
CA ALA A 42 0.18 1.17 -7.61
C ALA A 42 -0.73 0.86 -6.39
N PRO A 43 -1.67 -0.09 -6.50
CA PRO A 43 -2.27 -0.71 -5.33
C PRO A 43 -1.23 -1.63 -4.64
N VAL A 44 -1.57 -2.22 -3.50
CA VAL A 44 -0.75 -3.19 -2.76
C VAL A 44 -0.28 -4.31 -3.69
N ALA A 45 -1.17 -4.90 -4.49
CA ALA A 45 -0.80 -5.88 -5.50
C ALA A 45 0.19 -5.34 -6.55
N GLY A 46 0.07 -4.06 -6.92
CA GLY A 46 1.02 -3.38 -7.80
C GLY A 46 2.42 -3.30 -7.18
N LEU A 47 2.49 -2.94 -5.89
CA LEU A 47 3.73 -2.82 -5.13
C LEU A 47 4.38 -4.17 -4.81
N MET A 48 3.59 -5.21 -4.52
CA MET A 48 4.11 -6.57 -4.37
C MET A 48 4.80 -7.02 -5.66
N GLN A 49 4.17 -6.77 -6.81
CA GLN A 49 4.78 -7.09 -8.11
C GLN A 49 6.04 -6.26 -8.37
N PHE A 50 6.02 -4.96 -8.08
CA PHE A 50 7.21 -4.10 -8.19
C PHE A 50 8.39 -4.66 -7.38
N ARG A 51 8.13 -5.09 -6.15
CA ARG A 51 9.11 -5.76 -5.29
C ARG A 51 9.61 -7.07 -5.88
N LEU A 52 8.72 -7.94 -6.35
CA LEU A 52 9.08 -9.22 -6.97
C LEU A 52 9.91 -9.03 -8.25
N ASP A 53 9.51 -8.10 -9.12
CA ASP A 53 10.24 -7.76 -10.35
C ASP A 53 11.63 -7.22 -10.03
N ALA A 54 11.76 -6.42 -8.97
CA ALA A 54 13.05 -5.96 -8.49
C ALA A 54 13.96 -7.11 -8.06
N LEU A 55 13.47 -8.07 -7.28
CA LEU A 55 14.26 -9.27 -6.93
C LEU A 55 14.68 -10.04 -8.17
N LYS A 56 13.74 -10.27 -9.09
CA LYS A 56 13.99 -11.02 -10.33
C LYS A 56 15.05 -10.37 -11.21
N SER A 57 15.16 -9.03 -11.18
CA SER A 57 16.16 -8.30 -11.95
C SER A 57 17.61 -8.58 -11.50
N GLY A 58 17.82 -8.96 -10.24
CA GLY A 58 19.16 -9.10 -9.65
C GLY A 58 19.93 -7.78 -9.53
N TYR A 59 19.31 -6.62 -9.80
CA TYR A 59 19.95 -5.32 -9.75
C TYR A 59 19.79 -4.70 -8.36
N GLU A 60 20.84 -4.79 -7.54
CA GLU A 60 20.82 -4.38 -6.13
C GLU A 60 20.26 -2.97 -5.87
N PRO A 61 20.58 -1.91 -6.65
CA PRO A 61 19.98 -0.60 -6.44
C PRO A 61 18.45 -0.59 -6.58
N ALA A 62 17.88 -1.37 -7.50
CA ALA A 62 16.43 -1.47 -7.65
C ALA A 62 15.80 -2.35 -6.56
N ILE A 63 16.50 -3.41 -6.13
CA ILE A 63 16.09 -4.24 -4.99
C ILE A 63 16.04 -3.40 -3.72
N GLU A 64 17.10 -2.66 -3.42
CA GLU A 64 17.19 -1.79 -2.23
C GLU A 64 16.09 -0.72 -2.25
N LEU A 65 15.89 -0.05 -3.38
CA LEU A 65 14.81 0.91 -3.55
C LEU A 65 13.45 0.27 -3.23
N ALA A 66 13.14 -0.88 -3.82
CA ALA A 66 11.83 -1.52 -3.69
C ALA A 66 11.58 -2.17 -2.31
N TRP A 67 12.58 -2.77 -1.68
CA TRP A 67 12.40 -3.62 -0.49
C TRP A 67 12.74 -2.94 0.84
N SER A 68 13.59 -1.92 0.82
CA SER A 68 14.07 -1.26 2.04
C SER A 68 13.32 0.04 2.35
N ARG A 69 12.32 0.38 1.54
CA ARG A 69 11.48 1.58 1.70
C ARG A 69 10.00 1.23 1.87
N TRP A 70 9.32 2.05 2.66
CA TRP A 70 7.85 2.06 2.74
C TRP A 70 7.24 2.75 1.52
N TYR A 71 6.05 2.31 1.12
CA TYR A 71 5.32 2.90 0.00
C TYR A 71 3.85 3.10 0.36
N ASP A 72 3.36 4.30 0.08
CA ASP A 72 1.94 4.59 -0.03
C ASP A 72 1.32 3.77 -1.17
N THR A 73 0.09 3.32 -0.96
CA THR A 73 -0.67 2.59 -1.99
C THR A 73 -1.89 3.40 -2.44
N SER A 74 -2.50 3.01 -3.57
CA SER A 74 -3.84 3.46 -3.94
C SER A 74 -4.95 2.68 -3.22
N ASN A 75 -4.63 1.66 -2.42
CA ASN A 75 -5.63 1.04 -1.54
C ASN A 75 -5.91 1.94 -0.33
N TRP A 76 -7.10 1.76 0.24
CA TRP A 76 -7.50 2.45 1.44
C TRP A 76 -8.15 1.52 2.44
N SER A 77 -8.14 1.95 3.70
CA SER A 77 -8.95 1.38 4.76
C SER A 77 -9.76 2.48 5.43
N ALA A 78 -11.05 2.23 5.61
CA ALA A 78 -11.96 3.10 6.30
C ALA A 78 -12.54 2.42 7.54
N TYR A 79 -12.80 3.20 8.59
CA TYR A 79 -13.34 2.73 9.86
C TYR A 79 -14.53 3.56 10.32
N ARG A 80 -15.56 2.87 10.83
CA ARG A 80 -16.69 3.45 11.56
C ARG A 80 -17.30 2.39 12.48
N ASP A 81 -17.51 2.70 13.77
CA ASP A 81 -18.33 1.89 14.68
C ASP A 81 -18.04 0.37 14.69
N GLY A 82 -16.77 -0.01 14.63
CA GLY A 82 -16.35 -1.42 14.59
C GLY A 82 -16.43 -2.08 13.21
N ILE A 83 -16.81 -1.35 12.17
CA ILE A 83 -16.78 -1.78 10.77
C ILE A 83 -15.49 -1.26 10.12
N VAL A 84 -14.79 -2.14 9.41
CA VAL A 84 -13.62 -1.81 8.61
C VAL A 84 -13.93 -2.12 7.15
N LYS A 85 -13.81 -1.12 6.27
CA LYS A 85 -13.87 -1.32 4.82
C LYS A 85 -12.47 -1.22 4.23
N ILE A 86 -12.17 -2.03 3.23
CA ILE A 86 -10.90 -1.99 2.49
C ILE A 86 -11.20 -1.99 0.99
N GLY A 87 -10.57 -1.08 0.25
CA GLY A 87 -10.79 -0.97 -1.18
C GLY A 87 -9.61 -0.33 -1.91
N GLU A 88 -9.87 0.08 -3.15
CA GLU A 88 -8.91 0.66 -4.08
C GLU A 88 -9.35 2.04 -4.58
N GLY A 89 -8.43 2.75 -5.23
CA GLY A 89 -8.72 4.06 -5.83
C GLY A 89 -8.74 5.21 -4.81
N PHE A 90 -7.87 5.17 -3.80
CA PHE A 90 -7.69 6.30 -2.89
C PHE A 90 -7.17 7.52 -3.66
N GLU A 91 -7.93 8.61 -3.56
CA GLU A 91 -7.55 9.95 -4.03
C GLU A 91 -7.52 10.89 -2.84
N MET A 92 -6.42 11.62 -2.67
CA MET A 92 -6.36 12.68 -1.67
C MET A 92 -7.16 13.90 -2.16
N PRO A 93 -8.14 14.41 -1.39
CA PRO A 93 -8.77 15.69 -1.73
C PRO A 93 -7.76 16.84 -1.68
N GLU A 94 -7.93 17.87 -2.51
CA GLU A 94 -7.02 19.03 -2.57
C GLU A 94 -6.88 19.74 -1.21
N ASN A 95 -7.99 19.84 -0.48
CA ASN A 95 -8.09 20.45 0.84
C ASN A 95 -8.67 19.44 1.83
N PRO A 96 -7.89 18.44 2.28
CA PRO A 96 -8.40 17.36 3.09
C PRO A 96 -8.68 17.85 4.51
N LYS A 97 -9.82 17.45 5.07
CA LYS A 97 -10.07 17.58 6.51
C LYS A 97 -9.48 16.37 7.21
N LEU A 98 -8.38 16.58 7.93
CA LEU A 98 -7.67 15.51 8.62
C LEU A 98 -7.96 15.53 10.13
N GLU A 99 -8.09 14.34 10.72
CA GLU A 99 -8.16 14.13 12.17
C GLU A 99 -7.22 12.98 12.55
N ASN A 100 -6.19 13.31 13.34
CA ASN A 100 -5.06 12.41 13.64
C ASN A 100 -4.40 11.82 12.37
N GLY A 101 -4.31 12.61 11.29
CA GLY A 101 -3.76 12.19 10.01
C GLY A 101 -4.68 11.27 9.18
N ALA A 102 -5.93 11.05 9.58
CA ALA A 102 -6.94 10.34 8.77
C ALA A 102 -7.88 11.32 8.06
N LEU A 103 -8.32 10.99 6.85
CA LEU A 103 -9.35 11.75 6.16
C LEU A 103 -10.69 11.53 6.89
N VAL A 104 -11.31 12.62 7.34
CA VAL A 104 -12.63 12.57 7.97
C VAL A 104 -13.69 12.43 6.89
N LEU A 105 -14.55 11.42 7.03
CA LEU A 105 -15.68 11.17 6.15
C LEU A 105 -16.99 11.52 6.85
N THR A 106 -17.99 11.87 6.05
CA THR A 106 -19.39 11.82 6.48
C THR A 106 -19.86 10.36 6.53
N GLU A 107 -20.92 10.08 7.29
CA GLU A 107 -21.54 8.74 7.32
C GLU A 107 -21.93 8.27 5.93
N LYS A 108 -22.56 9.15 5.13
CA LYS A 108 -22.93 8.85 3.75
C LYS A 108 -21.70 8.49 2.90
N GLN A 109 -20.61 9.25 3.00
CA GLN A 109 -19.38 8.94 2.26
C GLN A 109 -18.84 7.55 2.64
N PHE A 110 -18.84 7.21 3.92
CA PHE A 110 -18.42 5.88 4.38
C PHE A 110 -19.33 4.77 3.86
N ASP A 111 -20.65 4.97 3.91
CA ASP A 111 -21.64 3.99 3.48
C ASP A 111 -21.53 3.74 1.96
N ASP A 112 -21.28 4.79 1.17
CA ASP A 112 -21.12 4.72 -0.28
C ASP A 112 -19.79 4.05 -0.73
N LEU A 113 -18.78 3.92 0.15
CA LEU A 113 -17.52 3.25 -0.17
C LEU A 113 -17.73 1.81 -0.62
N GLN A 114 -17.14 1.46 -1.77
CA GLN A 114 -17.15 0.12 -2.35
C GLN A 114 -15.85 -0.62 -2.01
N GLY A 115 -15.95 -1.82 -1.45
CA GLY A 115 -14.81 -2.62 -1.06
C GLY A 115 -15.21 -3.76 -0.11
N GLU A 116 -14.24 -4.57 0.26
CA GLU A 116 -14.45 -5.64 1.21
C GLU A 116 -14.75 -5.07 2.61
N THR A 117 -15.75 -5.63 3.27
CA THR A 117 -16.23 -5.17 4.57
C THR A 117 -15.99 -6.23 5.62
N PHE A 118 -15.32 -5.84 6.70
CA PHE A 118 -14.99 -6.70 7.84
C PHE A 118 -15.52 -6.09 9.12
N SER A 119 -15.80 -6.95 10.10
CA SER A 119 -15.90 -6.46 11.48
C SER A 119 -14.51 -6.33 12.10
N ARG A 120 -14.31 -5.34 12.98
CA ARG A 120 -13.05 -5.20 13.72
C ARG A 120 -12.73 -6.47 14.53
N LYS A 121 -13.75 -7.09 15.13
CA LYS A 121 -13.62 -8.35 15.88
C LYS A 121 -13.16 -9.52 15.01
N GLU A 122 -13.60 -9.58 13.76
CA GLU A 122 -13.15 -10.60 12.81
C GLU A 122 -11.66 -10.41 12.49
N LEU A 123 -11.22 -9.18 12.25
CA LEU A 123 -9.81 -8.89 11.99
C LEU A 123 -8.94 -9.14 13.22
N GLU A 124 -9.42 -8.81 14.42
CA GLU A 124 -8.72 -9.13 15.67
C GLU A 124 -8.56 -10.66 15.87
N LYS A 125 -9.57 -11.45 15.50
CA LYS A 125 -9.47 -12.92 15.50
C LYS A 125 -8.53 -13.49 14.44
N ALA A 126 -8.23 -12.71 13.41
CA ALA A 126 -7.26 -13.04 12.38
C ALA A 126 -5.84 -12.53 12.72
N ASP A 127 -5.59 -12.21 13.99
CA ASP A 127 -4.29 -11.72 14.50
C ASP A 127 -3.88 -10.35 13.92
N ALA A 128 -4.84 -9.50 13.58
CA ALA A 128 -4.54 -8.10 13.24
C ALA A 128 -3.90 -7.37 14.44
N ASN A 129 -2.94 -6.49 14.13
CA ASN A 129 -2.01 -5.81 15.02
C ASN A 129 -0.88 -6.68 15.59
N ASP A 130 -0.62 -7.83 14.96
CA ASP A 130 0.52 -8.68 15.29
C ASP A 130 1.34 -9.03 14.03
N TRP A 131 2.51 -9.61 14.27
CA TRP A 131 3.33 -10.23 13.25
C TRP A 131 2.89 -11.68 13.04
N LEU A 132 2.67 -12.01 11.77
CA LEU A 132 2.05 -13.24 11.32
C LEU A 132 3.11 -14.18 10.74
N ALA A 133 2.96 -15.47 11.01
CA ALA A 133 3.66 -16.51 10.28
C ALA A 133 3.12 -16.63 8.85
N LYS A 134 3.93 -17.18 7.93
CA LYS A 134 3.56 -17.33 6.51
C LYS A 134 2.18 -17.97 6.34
N SER A 135 1.92 -19.07 7.04
CA SER A 135 0.64 -19.79 6.98
C SER A 135 -0.57 -18.95 7.44
N GLN A 136 -0.35 -17.98 8.33
CA GLN A 136 -1.38 -17.02 8.74
C GLN A 136 -1.56 -15.93 7.69
N VAL A 137 -0.48 -15.37 7.10
CA VAL A 137 -0.64 -14.29 6.10
C VAL A 137 -1.41 -14.80 4.89
N LEU A 138 -1.13 -16.03 4.43
CA LEU A 138 -1.82 -16.66 3.30
C LEU A 138 -3.32 -16.88 3.56
N LYS A 139 -3.80 -16.78 4.79
CA LYS A 139 -5.23 -16.91 5.15
C LYS A 139 -5.83 -15.62 5.68
N HIS A 140 -5.02 -14.57 5.84
CA HIS A 140 -5.47 -13.34 6.48
C HIS A 140 -6.42 -12.59 5.54
N PRO A 141 -7.65 -12.24 5.99
CA PRO A 141 -8.69 -11.70 5.11
C PRO A 141 -8.26 -10.41 4.40
N VAL A 142 -7.56 -9.51 5.10
CA VAL A 142 -7.04 -8.27 4.50
C VAL A 142 -6.00 -8.52 3.42
N TRP A 143 -5.06 -9.45 3.63
CA TRP A 143 -4.05 -9.75 2.62
C TRP A 143 -4.68 -10.39 1.38
N GLN A 144 -5.65 -11.28 1.57
CA GLN A 144 -6.42 -11.87 0.48
C GLN A 144 -7.17 -10.80 -0.32
N ALA A 145 -7.82 -9.84 0.36
CA ALA A 145 -8.58 -8.78 -0.29
C ALA A 145 -7.73 -7.86 -1.18
N VAL A 146 -6.47 -7.59 -0.82
CA VAL A 146 -5.63 -6.61 -1.53
C VAL A 146 -4.62 -7.19 -2.52
N ALA A 147 -4.40 -8.51 -2.50
CA ALA A 147 -3.40 -9.17 -3.33
C ALA A 147 -3.92 -10.40 -4.09
N GLY A 148 -5.00 -11.03 -3.63
CA GLY A 148 -5.43 -12.35 -4.14
C GLY A 148 -4.44 -13.45 -3.77
N SER A 149 -4.86 -14.71 -3.95
CA SER A 149 -4.12 -15.85 -3.37
C SER A 149 -2.75 -16.12 -4.02
N GLU A 150 -2.67 -16.09 -5.36
CA GLU A 150 -1.44 -16.46 -6.08
C GLU A 150 -0.30 -15.45 -5.86
N LEU A 151 -0.58 -14.15 -6.04
CA LEU A 151 0.42 -13.11 -5.84
C LEU A 151 0.85 -13.00 -4.37
N LEU A 152 -0.09 -13.16 -3.44
CA LEU A 152 0.21 -13.17 -2.01
C LEU A 152 1.15 -14.32 -1.64
N GLU A 153 0.95 -15.51 -2.21
CA GLU A 153 1.85 -16.65 -2.01
C GLU A 153 3.26 -16.33 -2.50
N GLN A 154 3.42 -15.91 -3.75
CA GLN A 154 4.74 -15.55 -4.30
C GLN A 154 5.45 -14.46 -3.48
N TYR A 155 4.71 -13.43 -3.06
CA TYR A 155 5.25 -12.34 -2.27
C TYR A 155 5.63 -12.77 -0.85
N ALA A 156 4.79 -13.57 -0.19
CA ALA A 156 5.10 -14.13 1.12
C ALA A 156 6.33 -15.03 1.06
N ASP A 157 6.45 -15.90 0.05
CA ASP A 157 7.63 -16.74 -0.16
C ASP A 157 8.91 -15.91 -0.25
N ALA A 158 8.89 -14.84 -1.05
CA ALA A 158 10.01 -13.93 -1.21
C ALA A 158 10.35 -13.20 0.10
N GLN A 159 9.35 -12.63 0.79
CA GLN A 159 9.54 -11.89 2.03
C GLN A 159 10.13 -12.75 3.16
N PHE A 160 9.57 -13.96 3.37
CA PHE A 160 10.05 -14.87 4.41
C PHE A 160 11.44 -15.44 4.07
N SER A 161 11.71 -15.76 2.80
CA SER A 161 13.02 -16.27 2.37
C SER A 161 14.11 -15.20 2.46
N ARG A 162 13.82 -13.95 2.09
CA ARG A 162 14.80 -12.86 2.08
C ARG A 162 15.31 -12.52 3.48
N TYR A 163 14.45 -12.61 4.48
CA TYR A 163 14.75 -12.12 5.83
C TYR A 163 14.89 -13.23 6.89
N GLY A 164 14.59 -14.49 6.55
CA GLY A 164 14.71 -15.62 7.46
C GLY A 164 13.88 -15.48 8.75
N ASN A 165 12.87 -14.62 8.73
CA ASN A 165 12.05 -14.28 9.89
C ASN A 165 10.73 -15.05 9.81
N GLU A 166 10.46 -15.87 10.83
CA GLU A 166 9.24 -16.67 10.95
C GLU A 166 7.97 -15.83 11.15
N GLN A 167 8.11 -14.53 11.44
CA GLN A 167 7.02 -13.55 11.54
C GLN A 167 7.40 -12.27 10.79
N ALA A 168 7.44 -12.36 9.46
CA ALA A 168 7.93 -11.30 8.58
C ALA A 168 6.84 -10.34 8.09
N MET A 169 5.56 -10.65 8.28
CA MET A 169 4.46 -9.85 7.74
C MET A 169 3.35 -9.57 8.75
N GLY A 170 2.62 -8.47 8.61
CA GLY A 170 1.55 -8.12 9.55
C GLY A 170 0.49 -7.17 8.96
N VAL A 171 -0.63 -7.03 9.64
CA VAL A 171 -1.70 -6.08 9.30
C VAL A 171 -2.02 -5.27 10.55
N TYR A 172 -1.83 -3.96 10.51
CA TYR A 172 -2.03 -3.06 11.66
C TYR A 172 -3.14 -2.08 11.36
N LEU A 173 -4.20 -2.18 12.17
CA LEU A 173 -5.41 -1.39 12.02
C LEU A 173 -5.23 -0.03 12.72
N ALA A 174 -5.91 0.98 12.18
CA ALA A 174 -6.00 2.26 12.86
C ALA A 174 -6.73 2.11 14.21
N SER A 175 -6.35 2.96 15.16
CA SER A 175 -7.16 3.17 16.36
C SER A 175 -8.56 3.65 15.97
N ALA A 176 -9.55 3.24 16.75
CA ALA A 176 -10.91 3.71 16.58
C ALA A 176 -10.98 5.24 16.71
N GLN A 177 -11.85 5.87 15.92
CA GLN A 177 -12.15 7.29 15.99
C GLN A 177 -13.66 7.51 16.12
N ASP A 178 -14.04 8.66 16.68
CA ASP A 178 -15.44 9.04 16.90
C ASP A 178 -16.20 9.33 15.60
N LYS A 179 -15.47 9.61 14.52
CA LYS A 179 -16.03 9.89 13.19
C LYS A 179 -15.61 8.81 12.20
N PRO A 180 -16.41 8.57 11.15
CA PRO A 180 -15.96 7.79 10.01
C PRO A 180 -14.65 8.36 9.46
N THR A 181 -13.65 7.53 9.30
CA THR A 181 -12.34 7.95 8.80
C THR A 181 -11.80 7.01 7.74
N MET A 182 -10.94 7.53 6.87
CA MET A 182 -10.25 6.76 5.84
C MET A 182 -8.78 7.16 5.77
N ARG A 183 -7.93 6.19 5.48
CA ARG A 183 -6.52 6.39 5.15
C ARG A 183 -6.11 5.48 4.02
N ALA A 184 -5.04 5.85 3.35
CA ALA A 184 -4.38 4.99 2.40
C ALA A 184 -3.64 3.89 3.16
N LEU A 185 -3.62 2.68 2.61
CA LEU A 185 -2.76 1.64 3.11
C LEU A 185 -1.31 1.96 2.73
N VAL A 186 -0.40 1.67 3.64
CA VAL A 186 1.04 1.74 3.41
C VAL A 186 1.59 0.32 3.44
N LEU A 187 2.34 -0.05 2.41
CA LEU A 187 3.15 -1.26 2.41
C LEU A 187 4.55 -0.92 2.91
N ASP A 188 4.84 -1.25 4.17
CA ASP A 188 6.14 -0.97 4.76
C ASP A 188 7.23 -1.85 4.13
N GLY A 189 8.45 -1.31 4.06
CA GLY A 189 9.64 -2.01 3.62
C GLY A 189 10.66 -2.05 4.74
N GLY A 190 10.85 -3.23 5.32
CA GLY A 190 12.15 -3.80 5.61
C GLY A 190 13.03 -3.13 6.67
N GLY A 191 12.69 -1.96 7.23
CA GLY A 191 13.53 -1.28 8.24
C GLY A 191 13.85 -2.17 9.45
N ASN A 192 13.00 -3.17 9.73
CA ASN A 192 13.22 -4.25 10.69
C ASN A 192 13.12 -5.66 10.07
N TYR A 193 13.39 -5.80 8.77
CA TYR A 193 13.27 -7.04 8.01
C TYR A 193 11.85 -7.62 7.96
N ARG A 194 10.85 -6.73 7.98
CA ARG A 194 9.42 -7.05 8.02
C ARG A 194 8.64 -6.22 6.99
N SER A 195 7.46 -6.69 6.59
CA SER A 195 6.56 -6.01 5.67
C SER A 195 5.13 -6.08 6.18
N ASN A 196 4.54 -4.93 6.48
CA ASN A 196 3.18 -4.87 6.97
C ASN A 196 2.33 -3.91 6.14
N LEU A 197 1.02 -4.17 6.18
CA LEU A 197 0.01 -3.17 5.87
C LEU A 197 -0.27 -2.41 7.15
N TYR A 198 0.07 -1.13 7.17
CA TYR A 198 -0.18 -0.31 8.33
C TYR A 198 -1.13 0.85 7.96
N ASN A 199 -2.08 1.14 8.85
CA ASN A 199 -3.10 2.18 8.74
C ASN A 199 -2.92 3.41 9.69
N CYS A 200 -1.69 3.94 9.89
CA CYS A 200 -1.32 5.11 10.72
C CYS A 200 -0.45 6.09 9.94
N GLY A 201 -0.34 5.92 8.62
CA GLY A 201 0.24 6.96 7.79
C GLY A 201 -0.41 8.29 8.15
N LEU A 202 0.39 9.19 8.72
CA LEU A 202 -0.01 10.55 9.01
C LEU A 202 0.17 11.31 7.70
N PHE A 203 -0.92 11.55 6.97
CA PHE A 203 -0.89 12.27 5.69
C PHE A 203 -0.23 13.66 5.76
N ASP A 204 0.00 14.16 6.96
CA ASP A 204 0.56 15.47 7.31
C ASP A 204 1.97 15.41 7.93
N TYR A 205 2.59 14.24 8.10
CA TYR A 205 3.86 14.14 8.85
C TYR A 205 5.08 13.60 8.07
N TYR A 206 4.93 12.55 7.23
CA TYR A 206 6.09 11.80 6.70
C TYR A 206 6.38 11.98 5.20
N GLY A 207 5.74 12.95 4.54
CA GLY A 207 5.73 13.00 3.07
C GLY A 207 4.98 11.80 2.48
N ALA A 208 5.06 11.64 1.17
CA ALA A 208 4.43 10.56 0.44
C ALA A 208 5.42 9.90 -0.52
N ARG A 209 5.32 8.58 -0.64
CA ARG A 209 6.12 7.78 -1.59
C ARG A 209 5.21 6.81 -2.33
N LEU A 210 4.85 7.14 -3.57
CA LEU A 210 4.01 6.29 -4.42
C LEU A 210 4.81 5.70 -5.57
N VAL A 211 4.37 4.56 -6.07
CA VAL A 211 4.88 3.99 -7.33
C VAL A 211 3.85 4.24 -8.43
N GLY A 212 4.28 4.90 -9.49
CA GLY A 212 3.56 4.98 -10.75
C GLY A 212 3.86 3.75 -11.61
N VAL A 213 2.83 3.14 -12.18
CA VAL A 213 2.89 1.98 -13.07
C VAL A 213 2.40 2.40 -14.45
N GLN A 214 3.12 2.00 -15.50
CA GLN A 214 2.70 2.31 -16.87
C GLN A 214 1.38 1.61 -17.24
N SER A 215 0.47 2.32 -17.92
CA SER A 215 -0.80 1.77 -18.42
C SER A 215 -0.58 0.51 -19.27
N GLY A 216 -1.37 -0.54 -19.03
CA GLY A 216 -1.24 -1.86 -19.67
C GLY A 216 -0.48 -2.92 -18.85
N ALA A 217 0.44 -2.52 -17.96
CA ALA A 217 1.14 -3.45 -17.06
C ALA A 217 0.26 -3.99 -15.91
N LEU A 218 -0.91 -3.39 -15.69
CA LEU A 218 -1.93 -3.83 -14.73
C LEU A 218 -3.02 -4.69 -15.40
N GLU A 219 -3.32 -4.46 -16.68
CA GLU A 219 -4.40 -5.14 -17.43
C GLU A 219 -4.04 -6.58 -17.85
N GLU A 220 -2.75 -6.89 -18.07
CA GLU A 220 -2.27 -8.27 -18.27
C GLU A 220 -2.64 -9.22 -17.11
N ARG A 221 -3.10 -8.70 -15.96
CA ARG A 221 -3.47 -9.47 -14.77
C ARG A 221 -4.94 -9.88 -14.69
N VAL A 222 -5.85 -9.15 -15.34
CA VAL A 222 -7.30 -9.44 -15.24
C VAL A 222 -7.72 -10.53 -16.25
N GLN A 223 -6.86 -10.86 -17.23
CA GLN A 223 -7.16 -11.81 -18.31
C GLN A 223 -6.48 -13.19 -18.17
N LYS A 224 -6.02 -13.60 -16.98
CA LYS A 224 -5.49 -14.96 -16.75
C LYS A 224 -6.33 -15.74 -15.76
#